data_AF-A0A7C5HCT0-F1
#
_entry.id   AF-A0A7C5HCT0-F1
#
_cell.length_a   1.000
_cell.length_b   1.000
_cell.length_c   1.000
_cell.angle_alpha   90.00
_cell.angle_beta   90.00
_cell.angle_gamma   90.00
#
_symmetry.space_group_name_H-M   'P 1'
#
loop_
_entity.id
_entity.type
_entity.pdbx_description
1 polymer ?
#
loop_
_entity_poly.entity_id
_entity_poly.type
_entity_poly.pdbx_seq_one_letter_code
_entity_poly.pdbx_strand_id
1 'polypeptide(L)'
;MSWLDELKLNIAARVAVIHLVTIDEEDALKALIGWTNSPDWPGGMGLITWDIGDQFRQVHEPSATFSKMGATPETVLDIIDDYKGSATFILKDFHHFWEHNRKVSRMLRNLALRLPFRNEAVNIIVTSPGRNLPEELCHDIPTIDVGKPGSAQILELLERETRSTRALDNATHGLRERLVEGALGLSMVEAARAFRKAIVLAGGQPLDERSVRQVLNEKRHIIRESGALELYPYTGSMSNVGGLGALKQWLDQRQEAFSQEAREYGLSTPKGVALIGIPGTGKSLCAKVTAGHWGMTLLRMDVGAIFSGLLGSS
;
A
#
# COMPACT_ATOMS: atom_id res chain seq x y z
N MET A 1 6.04 -15.26 -0.08
CA MET A 1 7.22 -14.57 0.45
C MET A 1 6.76 -13.17 0.79
N SER A 2 6.98 -12.68 2.02
CA SER A 2 6.61 -11.29 2.34
C SER A 2 7.59 -10.34 1.66
N TRP A 3 7.22 -9.06 1.48
CA TRP A 3 8.13 -8.04 0.94
C TRP A 3 9.41 -7.91 1.79
N LEU A 4 9.30 -8.14 3.11
CA LEU A 4 10.43 -8.09 4.03
C LEU A 4 11.36 -9.29 3.83
N ASP A 5 10.83 -10.48 3.56
CA ASP A 5 11.65 -11.66 3.26
C ASP A 5 12.42 -11.48 1.94
N GLU A 6 11.78 -10.86 0.94
CA GLU A 6 12.43 -10.51 -0.32
C GLU A 6 13.52 -9.45 -0.11
N LEU A 7 13.26 -8.43 0.72
CA LEU A 7 14.25 -7.42 1.07
C LEU A 7 15.46 -8.03 1.81
N LYS A 8 15.21 -8.90 2.78
CA LYS A 8 16.24 -9.67 3.50
C LYS A 8 17.11 -10.46 2.54
N LEU A 9 16.48 -11.16 1.59
CA LEU A 9 17.18 -11.94 0.56
C LEU A 9 18.08 -11.04 -0.30
N ASN A 10 17.57 -9.89 -0.77
CA ASN A 10 18.33 -8.94 -1.58
C ASN A 10 19.55 -8.38 -0.81
N ILE A 11 19.37 -8.02 0.47
CA ILE A 11 20.47 -7.53 1.32
C ILE A 11 21.51 -8.64 1.54
N ALA A 12 21.08 -9.87 1.86
CA ALA A 12 21.98 -11.01 2.01
C ALA A 12 22.74 -11.36 0.72
N ALA A 13 22.10 -11.17 -0.45
CA ALA A 13 22.70 -11.32 -1.77
C ALA A 13 23.61 -10.14 -2.18
N ARG A 14 23.83 -9.16 -1.30
CA ARG A 14 24.62 -7.95 -1.55
C ARG A 14 24.10 -7.11 -2.72
N VAL A 15 22.79 -7.10 -2.95
CA VAL A 15 22.17 -6.17 -3.88
C VAL A 15 22.33 -4.76 -3.35
N ALA A 16 23.12 -3.96 -4.06
CA ALA A 16 23.59 -2.68 -3.57
C ALA A 16 22.53 -1.58 -3.55
N VAL A 17 21.65 -1.53 -4.55
CA VAL A 17 20.57 -0.54 -4.60
C VAL A 17 19.25 -1.26 -4.82
N ILE A 18 18.24 -0.92 -4.03
CA ILE A 18 16.91 -1.53 -4.02
C ILE A 18 15.88 -0.41 -4.04
N HIS A 19 14.87 -0.54 -4.88
CA HIS A 19 13.75 0.39 -4.93
C HIS A 19 12.57 -0.20 -4.15
N LEU A 20 12.16 0.45 -3.07
CA LEU A 20 11.07 0.02 -2.21
C LEU A 20 9.83 0.89 -2.46
N VAL A 21 8.83 0.34 -3.14
CA VAL A 21 7.60 1.04 -3.46
C VAL A 21 6.62 0.92 -2.30
N THR A 22 6.35 2.03 -1.65
CA THR A 22 5.44 2.11 -0.50
C THR A 22 4.83 3.50 -0.37
N ILE A 23 3.53 3.54 -0.07
CA ILE A 23 2.82 4.76 0.34
C ILE A 23 2.85 4.98 1.86
N ASP A 24 3.22 3.94 2.62
CA ASP A 24 3.28 3.92 4.08
C ASP A 24 4.74 3.72 4.52
N GLU A 25 5.59 4.72 4.26
CA GLU A 25 7.03 4.65 4.54
C GLU A 25 7.32 4.38 6.02
N GLU A 26 6.57 4.99 6.94
CA GLU A 26 6.80 4.86 8.38
C GLU A 26 6.61 3.41 8.86
N ASP A 27 5.60 2.71 8.33
CA ASP A 27 5.34 1.32 8.69
C ASP A 27 6.34 0.36 8.05
N ALA A 28 6.78 0.64 6.81
CA ALA A 28 7.91 -0.08 6.21
C ALA A 28 9.18 0.09 7.06
N LEU A 29 9.48 1.31 7.51
CA LEU A 29 10.62 1.60 8.39
C LEU A 29 10.50 0.88 9.74
N LYS A 30 9.31 0.86 10.37
CA LYS A 30 9.07 0.09 11.61
C LYS A 30 9.35 -1.40 11.42
N ALA A 31 8.95 -1.99 10.30
CA ALA A 31 9.24 -3.39 10.01
C ALA A 31 10.76 -3.64 9.85
N LEU A 32 11.48 -2.73 9.20
CA LEU A 32 12.95 -2.79 9.11
C LEU A 32 13.61 -2.66 10.49
N ILE A 33 13.17 -1.71 11.32
CA ILE A 33 13.67 -1.55 12.70
C ILE A 33 13.39 -2.79 13.54
N GLY A 34 12.21 -3.41 13.37
CA GLY A 34 11.92 -4.69 14.01
C GLY A 34 12.93 -5.76 13.60
N TRP A 35 13.30 -5.79 12.32
CA TRP A 35 14.31 -6.72 11.81
C TRP A 35 15.73 -6.43 12.32
N THR A 36 16.14 -5.16 12.50
CA THR A 36 17.48 -4.84 13.04
C THR A 36 17.69 -5.39 14.45
N ASN A 37 16.61 -5.60 15.21
CA ASN A 37 16.66 -6.19 16.55
C ASN A 37 16.64 -7.73 16.55
N SER A 38 16.57 -8.36 15.38
CA SER A 38 16.55 -9.82 15.25
C SER A 38 17.98 -10.40 15.12
N PRO A 39 18.19 -11.68 15.46
CA PRO A 39 19.50 -12.33 15.30
C PRO A 39 19.93 -12.46 13.82
N ASP A 40 19.00 -12.32 12.88
CA ASP A 40 19.28 -12.41 11.43
C ASP A 40 19.87 -11.10 10.88
N TRP A 41 19.91 -10.01 11.66
CA TRP A 41 20.53 -8.76 11.23
C TRP A 41 22.06 -8.91 11.17
N PRO A 42 22.72 -8.52 10.06
CA PRO A 42 24.16 -8.68 9.93
C PRO A 42 24.94 -7.95 11.03
N GLY A 43 25.84 -8.67 11.69
CA GLY A 43 26.64 -8.14 12.80
C GLY A 43 27.40 -6.86 12.42
N GLY A 44 27.21 -5.81 13.22
CA GLY A 44 27.86 -4.51 13.05
C GLY A 44 27.33 -3.63 11.91
N MET A 45 26.28 -4.08 11.22
CA MET A 45 25.62 -3.29 10.18
C MET A 45 24.74 -2.19 10.79
N GLY A 46 24.91 -0.95 10.34
CA GLY A 46 24.04 0.16 10.71
C GLY A 46 22.76 0.22 9.89
N LEU A 47 21.74 0.89 10.42
CA LEU A 47 20.56 1.33 9.66
C LEU A 47 20.51 2.85 9.72
N ILE A 48 20.69 3.50 8.58
CA ILE A 48 20.80 4.95 8.46
C ILE A 48 19.71 5.43 7.51
N THR A 49 18.96 6.44 7.91
CA THR A 49 17.95 7.09 7.07
C THR A 49 18.43 8.45 6.62
N TRP A 50 18.00 8.90 5.46
CA TRP A 50 18.15 10.28 5.00
C TRP A 50 16.88 10.77 4.33
N ASP A 51 16.45 11.97 4.67
CA ASP A 51 15.48 12.75 3.90
C ASP A 51 15.89 14.23 3.86
N ILE A 52 15.28 14.98 2.95
CA ILE A 52 15.64 16.38 2.71
C ILE A 52 15.39 17.26 3.95
N GLY A 53 14.43 16.92 4.80
CA GLY A 53 14.07 17.71 5.98
C GLY A 53 14.94 17.37 7.18
N ASP A 54 15.01 16.09 7.50
CA ASP A 54 15.61 15.56 8.72
C ASP A 54 17.08 15.17 8.57
N GLN A 55 17.59 15.16 7.34
CA GLN A 55 18.98 14.83 7.00
C GLN A 55 19.36 13.41 7.45
N PHE A 56 20.65 13.12 7.62
CA PHE A 56 21.07 11.78 8.03
C PHE A 56 20.70 11.52 9.50
N ARG A 57 19.99 10.42 9.74
CA ARG A 57 19.69 9.90 11.07
C ARG A 57 20.07 8.44 11.20
N GLN A 58 20.80 8.12 12.26
CA GLN A 58 21.13 6.73 12.61
C GLN A 58 19.98 6.13 13.40
N VAL A 59 19.31 5.16 12.80
CA VAL A 59 18.19 4.43 13.42
C VAL A 59 18.71 3.21 14.19
N HIS A 60 19.73 2.55 13.64
CA HIS A 60 20.50 1.51 14.30
C HIS A 60 21.99 1.82 14.15
N GLU A 61 22.71 1.88 15.27
CA GLU A 61 24.10 2.33 15.31
C GLU A 61 25.02 1.32 14.58
N PRO A 62 25.83 1.77 13.59
CA PRO A 62 26.83 0.92 12.96
C PRO A 62 28.05 0.73 13.86
N SER A 63 28.77 -0.39 13.70
CA SER A 63 30.06 -0.58 14.40
C SER A 63 31.14 0.40 13.94
N ALA A 64 31.11 0.80 12.66
CA ALA A 64 32.00 1.82 12.13
C ALA A 64 31.33 3.19 12.20
N THR A 65 31.99 4.16 12.83
CA THR A 65 31.44 5.50 13.08
C THR A 65 30.95 6.17 11.80
N PHE A 66 29.70 6.62 11.81
CA PHE A 66 29.14 7.49 10.79
C PHE A 66 28.94 8.90 11.38
N SER A 67 29.74 9.88 10.94
CA SER A 67 29.76 11.22 11.56
C SER A 67 29.10 12.32 10.72
N LYS A 68 28.62 11.98 9.52
CA LYS A 68 27.98 12.94 8.60
C LYS A 68 26.52 13.12 8.99
N MET A 69 26.15 14.34 9.40
CA MET A 69 24.78 14.66 9.81
C MET A 69 23.98 15.43 8.74
N GLY A 70 24.65 16.18 7.87
CA GLY A 70 24.00 16.97 6.82
C GLY A 70 24.53 16.61 5.43
N ALA A 71 23.64 16.59 4.45
CA ALA A 71 23.96 16.31 3.05
C ALA A 71 22.92 16.91 2.11
N THR A 72 23.36 17.36 0.94
CA THR A 72 22.46 17.75 -0.15
C THR A 72 22.14 16.53 -1.02
N PRO A 73 21.04 16.52 -1.77
CA PRO A 73 20.70 15.40 -2.65
C PRO A 73 21.83 15.00 -3.61
N GLU A 74 22.64 15.96 -4.05
CA GLU A 74 23.77 15.76 -4.96
C GLU A 74 25.00 15.13 -4.32
N THR A 75 25.11 15.20 -2.99
CA THR A 75 26.27 14.75 -2.20
C THR A 75 25.98 13.51 -1.34
N VAL A 76 24.71 13.19 -1.09
CA VAL A 76 24.28 11.99 -0.32
C VAL A 76 24.92 10.71 -0.86
N LEU A 77 24.89 10.51 -2.18
CA LEU A 77 25.43 9.30 -2.81
C LEU A 77 26.96 9.22 -2.72
N ASP A 78 27.65 10.36 -2.79
CA ASP A 78 29.12 10.42 -2.60
C ASP A 78 29.48 10.06 -1.14
N ILE A 79 28.72 10.58 -0.17
CA ILE A 79 28.89 10.27 1.25
C ILE A 79 28.72 8.77 1.52
N ILE A 80 27.74 8.13 0.87
CA ILE A 80 27.52 6.69 0.99
C ILE A 80 28.66 5.90 0.35
N ASP A 81 29.16 6.31 -0.82
CA ASP A 81 30.31 5.66 -1.49
C ASP A 81 31.57 5.73 -0.60
N ASP A 82 31.79 6.86 0.07
CA ASP A 82 32.96 7.07 0.93
C ASP A 82 32.91 6.33 2.27
N TYR A 83 31.72 5.91 2.73
CA TYR A 83 31.55 5.25 4.02
C TYR A 83 32.34 3.94 4.10
N LYS A 84 33.14 3.75 5.16
CA LYS A 84 34.04 2.61 5.37
C LYS A 84 33.51 1.55 6.35
N GLY A 85 32.20 1.51 6.54
CA GLY A 85 31.52 0.53 7.39
C GLY A 85 30.46 -0.25 6.64
N SER A 86 29.83 -1.20 7.33
CA SER A 86 28.65 -1.90 6.80
C SER A 86 27.38 -1.17 7.25
N ALA A 87 26.50 -0.82 6.31
CA ALA A 87 25.25 -0.15 6.63
C ALA A 87 24.21 -0.30 5.52
N THR A 88 22.94 -0.32 5.90
CA THR A 88 21.81 -0.08 5.01
C THR A 88 21.40 1.38 5.12
N PHE A 89 21.43 2.10 4.00
CA PHE A 89 20.96 3.47 3.89
C PHE A 89 19.55 3.47 3.31
N ILE A 90 18.60 4.15 3.94
CA ILE A 90 17.25 4.38 3.42
C ILE A 90 17.15 5.83 2.98
N LEU A 91 17.03 6.05 1.68
CA LEU A 91 16.85 7.37 1.08
C LEU A 91 15.37 7.59 0.81
N LYS A 92 14.77 8.44 1.64
CA LYS A 92 13.34 8.70 1.62
C LYS A 92 12.95 9.68 0.53
N ASP A 93 11.92 9.36 -0.23
CA ASP A 93 11.43 10.16 -1.35
C ASP A 93 12.54 10.60 -2.33
N PHE A 94 13.62 9.81 -2.44
CA PHE A 94 14.80 10.19 -3.22
C PHE A 94 14.55 10.13 -4.73
N HIS A 95 13.41 9.56 -5.14
CA HIS A 95 12.96 9.49 -6.52
C HIS A 95 12.82 10.86 -7.18
N HIS A 96 12.44 11.90 -6.44
CA HIS A 96 12.36 13.27 -6.97
C HIS A 96 13.69 13.76 -7.58
N PHE A 97 14.83 13.23 -7.12
CA PHE A 97 16.14 13.65 -7.61
C PHE A 97 16.58 12.89 -8.86
N TRP A 98 16.23 11.60 -9.01
CA TRP A 98 16.55 10.87 -10.24
C TRP A 98 15.66 11.28 -11.42
N GLU A 99 14.49 11.86 -11.15
CA GLU A 99 13.55 12.36 -12.16
C GLU A 99 14.10 13.64 -12.83
N HIS A 100 14.80 14.48 -12.07
CA HIS A 100 15.25 15.80 -12.52
C HIS A 100 16.76 15.92 -12.73
N ASN A 101 17.56 14.99 -12.18
CA ASN A 101 19.02 15.06 -12.22
C ASN A 101 19.64 13.76 -12.74
N ARG A 102 20.05 13.77 -14.02
CA ARG A 102 20.72 12.63 -14.67
C ARG A 102 22.01 12.18 -13.97
N LYS A 103 22.68 13.09 -13.23
CA LYS A 103 23.87 12.72 -12.43
C LYS A 103 23.48 11.68 -11.37
N VAL A 104 22.34 11.88 -10.70
CA VAL A 104 21.86 10.99 -9.64
C VAL A 104 21.59 9.59 -10.19
N SER A 105 20.87 9.47 -11.30
CA SER A 105 20.60 8.18 -11.94
C SER A 105 21.91 7.47 -12.33
N ARG A 106 22.85 8.19 -12.96
CA ARG A 106 24.17 7.61 -13.30
C ARG A 106 24.96 7.18 -12.07
N MET A 107 24.89 7.94 -10.97
CA MET A 107 25.57 7.60 -9.72
C MET A 107 24.97 6.37 -9.05
N LEU A 108 23.64 6.25 -8.98
CA LEU A 108 22.98 5.05 -8.47
C LEU A 108 23.38 3.82 -9.27
N ARG A 109 23.44 3.93 -10.60
CA ARG A 109 23.92 2.85 -11.46
C ARG A 109 25.40 2.50 -11.21
N ASN A 110 26.25 3.49 -10.97
CA ASN A 110 27.65 3.26 -10.61
C ASN A 110 27.80 2.56 -9.25
N LEU A 111 26.94 2.90 -8.29
CA LEU A 111 26.95 2.29 -6.94
C LEU A 111 26.40 0.88 -6.97
N ALA A 112 25.32 0.64 -7.74
CA ALA A 112 24.75 -0.69 -7.95
C ALA A 112 25.80 -1.70 -8.44
N LEU A 113 26.74 -1.25 -9.30
CA LEU A 113 27.82 -2.08 -9.83
C LEU A 113 29.04 -2.20 -8.89
N ARG A 114 29.36 -1.18 -8.09
CA ARG A 114 30.61 -1.13 -7.30
C ARG A 114 30.47 -1.66 -5.87
N LEU A 115 29.38 -1.30 -5.19
CA LEU A 115 29.19 -1.64 -3.77
C LEU A 115 29.15 -3.16 -3.48
N PRO A 116 28.60 -4.06 -4.33
CA PRO A 116 28.56 -5.49 -4.02
C PRO A 116 29.93 -6.14 -3.84
N PHE A 117 30.95 -5.59 -4.52
CA PHE A 117 32.33 -6.11 -4.52
C PHE A 117 33.19 -5.53 -3.41
N ARG A 118 32.65 -4.65 -2.56
CA ARG A 118 33.37 -4.13 -1.40
C ARG A 118 33.48 -5.17 -0.30
N ASN A 119 34.48 -4.99 0.56
CA ASN A 119 34.64 -5.79 1.77
C ASN A 119 33.48 -5.52 2.74
N GLU A 120 33.13 -4.25 2.92
CA GLU A 120 32.00 -3.83 3.73
C GLU A 120 30.68 -3.94 2.96
N ALA A 121 29.63 -4.43 3.63
CA ALA A 121 28.30 -4.55 3.05
C ALA A 121 27.56 -3.22 3.13
N VAL A 122 27.40 -2.56 1.99
CA VAL A 122 26.65 -1.30 1.87
C VAL A 122 25.46 -1.50 0.94
N ASN A 123 24.26 -1.21 1.45
CA ASN A 123 23.01 -1.27 0.70
C ASN A 123 22.33 0.10 0.73
N ILE A 124 21.64 0.43 -0.36
CA ILE A 124 20.86 1.66 -0.52
C ILE A 124 19.43 1.24 -0.86
N ILE A 125 18.49 1.59 0.00
CA ILE A 125 17.06 1.43 -0.23
C ILE A 125 16.53 2.81 -0.58
N VAL A 126 15.97 2.97 -1.78
CA VAL A 126 15.25 4.19 -2.16
C VAL A 126 13.76 3.95 -2.02
N THR A 127 13.06 4.76 -1.25
CA THR A 127 11.60 4.67 -1.11
C THR A 127 10.88 5.65 -2.04
N SER A 128 9.69 5.27 -2.48
CA SER A 128 8.81 6.13 -3.26
C SER A 128 7.36 5.64 -3.21
N PRO A 129 6.37 6.52 -3.42
CA PRO A 129 4.96 6.14 -3.43
C PRO A 129 4.51 5.31 -4.64
N GLY A 130 5.31 5.28 -5.72
CA GLY A 130 4.97 4.57 -6.95
C GLY A 130 6.16 3.98 -7.67
N ARG A 131 5.90 3.21 -8.73
CA ARG A 131 6.93 2.63 -9.61
C ARG A 131 7.41 3.69 -10.60
N ASN A 132 8.38 4.50 -10.18
CA ASN A 132 8.96 5.62 -10.94
C ASN A 132 10.47 5.48 -11.16
N LEU A 133 10.98 4.25 -11.15
CA LEU A 133 12.37 3.98 -11.47
C LEU A 133 12.62 4.23 -12.97
N PRO A 134 13.61 5.06 -13.34
CA PRO A 134 13.96 5.30 -14.74
C PRO A 134 14.36 4.02 -15.49
N GLU A 135 14.03 3.94 -16.78
CA GLU A 135 14.31 2.76 -17.62
C GLU A 135 15.79 2.33 -17.58
N GLU A 136 16.71 3.28 -17.49
CA GLU A 136 18.15 3.00 -17.45
C GLU A 136 18.61 2.30 -16.16
N LEU A 137 17.77 2.28 -15.12
CA LEU A 137 18.04 1.68 -13.82
C LEU A 137 17.27 0.37 -13.59
N CYS A 138 16.18 0.12 -14.33
CA CYS A 138 15.30 -1.03 -14.14
C CYS A 138 16.00 -2.40 -14.20
N HIS A 139 17.08 -2.53 -14.98
CA HIS A 139 17.84 -3.78 -15.07
C HIS A 139 18.85 -3.97 -13.93
N ASP A 140 19.32 -2.88 -13.32
CA ASP A 140 20.38 -2.89 -12.31
C ASP A 140 19.83 -2.80 -10.87
N ILE A 141 18.62 -2.28 -10.70
CA ILE A 141 17.99 -2.01 -9.41
C ILE A 141 16.66 -2.77 -9.32
N PRO A 142 16.56 -3.81 -8.48
CA PRO A 142 15.28 -4.49 -8.27
C PRO A 142 14.29 -3.61 -7.52
N THR A 143 13.02 -3.77 -7.86
CA THR A 143 11.89 -3.08 -7.22
C THR A 143 11.06 -4.05 -6.40
N ILE A 144 10.78 -3.70 -5.15
CA ILE A 144 9.94 -4.46 -4.21
C ILE A 144 8.70 -3.62 -3.88
N ASP A 145 7.50 -4.16 -4.07
CA ASP A 145 6.26 -3.50 -3.61
C ASP A 145 5.89 -3.99 -2.20
N VAL A 146 5.76 -3.05 -1.27
CA VAL A 146 5.28 -3.34 0.10
C VAL A 146 3.78 -3.67 0.10
N GLY A 147 3.04 -3.08 -0.84
CA GLY A 147 1.59 -3.18 -0.90
C GLY A 147 0.89 -2.35 0.19
N LYS A 148 -0.43 -2.50 0.27
CA LYS A 148 -1.26 -1.87 1.32
C LYS A 148 -1.29 -2.74 2.58
N PRO A 149 -1.55 -2.16 3.77
CA PRO A 149 -1.64 -2.92 5.01
C PRO A 149 -2.69 -4.03 4.93
N GLY A 150 -2.30 -5.22 5.42
CA GLY A 150 -3.18 -6.38 5.53
C GLY A 150 -4.13 -6.30 6.73
N SER A 151 -5.03 -7.28 6.85
CA SER A 151 -6.03 -7.33 7.94
C SER A 151 -5.40 -7.31 9.34
N ALA A 152 -4.30 -8.03 9.54
CA ALA A 152 -3.59 -8.06 10.83
C ALA A 152 -3.04 -6.68 11.22
N GLN A 153 -2.43 -5.96 10.27
CA GLN A 153 -1.88 -4.62 10.51
C GLN A 153 -3.00 -3.59 10.77
N ILE A 154 -4.11 -3.68 10.03
CA ILE A 154 -5.28 -2.83 10.26
C ILE A 154 -5.95 -3.13 11.60
N LEU A 155 -5.97 -4.39 12.04
CA LEU A 155 -6.47 -4.76 13.36
C LEU A 155 -5.59 -4.17 14.47
N GLU A 156 -4.27 -4.32 14.38
CA GLU A 156 -3.34 -3.73 15.34
C GLU A 156 -3.48 -2.20 15.39
N LEU A 157 -3.65 -1.57 14.22
CA LEU A 157 -3.94 -0.14 14.12
C LEU A 157 -5.23 0.23 14.84
N LEU A 158 -6.33 -0.50 14.58
CA LEU A 158 -7.62 -0.26 15.23
C LEU A 158 -7.51 -0.36 16.76
N GLU A 159 -6.83 -1.39 17.27
CA GLU A 159 -6.59 -1.57 18.70
C GLU A 159 -5.76 -0.42 19.29
N ARG A 160 -4.72 0.02 18.58
CA ARG A 160 -3.89 1.15 18.99
C ARG A 160 -4.69 2.45 19.09
N GLU A 161 -5.48 2.78 18.08
CA GLU A 161 -6.26 4.02 18.03
C GLU A 161 -7.40 4.05 19.07
N THR A 162 -7.90 2.89 19.48
CA THR A 162 -9.01 2.77 20.45
C THR A 162 -8.56 2.55 21.90
N ARG A 163 -7.27 2.28 22.12
CA ARG A 163 -6.70 1.96 23.44
C ARG A 163 -6.93 3.04 24.49
N SER A 164 -6.79 4.32 24.11
CA SER A 164 -6.93 5.46 25.04
C SER A 164 -8.38 5.79 25.38
N THR A 165 -9.30 5.52 24.46
CA THR A 165 -10.72 5.87 24.58
C THR A 165 -11.59 4.72 25.06
N ARG A 166 -11.05 3.50 25.13
CA ARG A 166 -11.80 2.28 25.43
C ARG A 166 -13.02 2.10 24.50
N ALA A 167 -12.93 2.63 23.28
CA ALA A 167 -14.05 2.67 22.34
C ALA A 167 -14.44 1.28 21.81
N LEU A 168 -13.63 0.24 22.06
CA LEU A 168 -13.96 -1.16 21.76
C LEU A 168 -14.45 -1.95 22.98
N ASP A 169 -14.56 -1.32 24.15
CA ASP A 169 -15.11 -1.99 25.33
C ASP A 169 -16.58 -2.29 25.06
N ASN A 170 -16.99 -3.55 25.30
CA ASN A 170 -18.33 -4.06 25.00
C ASN A 170 -18.73 -3.98 23.51
N ALA A 171 -17.77 -3.95 22.58
CA ALA A 171 -18.03 -4.08 21.16
C ALA A 171 -18.87 -5.33 20.87
N THR A 172 -19.87 -5.18 19.98
CA THR A 172 -20.70 -6.30 19.53
C THR A 172 -19.84 -7.34 18.80
N HIS A 173 -20.25 -8.61 18.88
CA HIS A 173 -19.56 -9.70 18.18
C HIS A 173 -19.46 -9.39 16.68
N GLY A 174 -18.28 -9.54 16.09
CA GLY A 174 -18.06 -9.25 14.67
C GLY A 174 -17.84 -7.77 14.32
N LEU A 175 -17.89 -6.84 15.30
CA LEU A 175 -17.70 -5.41 15.01
C LEU A 175 -16.25 -5.10 14.59
N ARG A 176 -15.27 -5.70 15.26
CA ARG A 176 -13.84 -5.48 14.98
C ARG A 176 -13.51 -5.90 13.56
N GLU A 177 -13.94 -7.10 13.18
CA GLU A 177 -13.76 -7.68 11.85
C GLU A 177 -14.34 -6.77 10.78
N ARG A 178 -15.55 -6.23 10.99
CA ARG A 178 -16.20 -5.33 10.01
C ARG A 178 -15.57 -3.95 9.93
N LEU A 179 -15.03 -3.42 11.04
CA LEU A 179 -14.24 -2.19 11.02
C LEU A 179 -12.94 -2.38 10.24
N VAL A 180 -12.27 -3.52 10.44
CA VAL A 180 -11.05 -3.91 9.71
C VAL A 180 -11.38 -4.06 8.22
N GLU A 181 -12.39 -4.85 7.85
CA GLU A 181 -12.84 -5.02 6.46
C GLU A 181 -13.21 -3.69 5.79
N GLY A 182 -13.86 -2.80 6.55
CA GLY A 182 -14.20 -1.45 6.10
C GLY A 182 -12.97 -0.62 5.73
N ALA A 183 -11.86 -0.80 6.45
CA ALA A 183 -10.61 -0.06 6.26
C ALA A 183 -9.61 -0.77 5.30
N LEU A 184 -9.79 -2.06 4.99
CA LEU A 184 -8.92 -2.77 4.05
C LEU A 184 -8.81 -2.04 2.71
N GLY A 185 -7.60 -1.94 2.16
CA GLY A 185 -7.34 -1.23 0.92
C GLY A 185 -7.17 0.29 1.06
N LEU A 186 -7.18 0.81 2.29
CA LEU A 186 -6.65 2.13 2.63
C LEU A 186 -5.15 2.04 2.97
N SER A 187 -4.45 3.18 2.91
CA SER A 187 -3.13 3.32 3.55
C SER A 187 -3.27 3.31 5.07
N MET A 188 -2.17 3.10 5.79
CA MET A 188 -2.16 3.15 7.26
C MET A 188 -2.60 4.51 7.78
N VAL A 189 -2.14 5.60 7.13
CA VAL A 189 -2.52 6.98 7.49
C VAL A 189 -4.02 7.22 7.27
N GLU A 190 -4.56 6.73 6.16
CA GLU A 190 -5.98 6.83 5.80
C GLU A 190 -6.86 6.04 6.76
N ALA A 191 -6.51 4.79 7.05
CA ALA A 191 -7.22 3.95 8.01
C ALA A 191 -7.20 4.55 9.42
N ALA A 192 -6.04 5.05 9.88
CA ALA A 192 -5.91 5.72 11.17
C ALA A 192 -6.79 6.97 11.26
N ARG A 193 -6.86 7.75 10.17
CA ARG A 193 -7.76 8.91 10.09
C ARG A 193 -9.22 8.49 10.15
N ALA A 194 -9.62 7.45 9.41
CA ALA A 194 -10.98 6.93 9.40
C ALA A 194 -11.42 6.45 10.79
N PHE A 195 -10.58 5.69 11.49
CA PHE A 195 -10.85 5.23 12.85
C PHE A 195 -10.94 6.38 13.84
N ARG A 196 -9.99 7.32 13.82
CA ARG A 196 -10.05 8.51 14.70
C ARG A 196 -11.32 9.33 14.49
N LYS A 197 -11.75 9.54 13.24
CA LYS A 197 -13.03 10.20 12.94
C LYS A 197 -14.22 9.42 13.53
N ALA A 198 -14.25 8.10 13.37
CA ALA A 198 -15.31 7.27 13.91
C ALA A 198 -15.36 7.31 15.45
N ILE A 199 -14.20 7.31 16.12
CA ILE A 199 -14.07 7.43 17.58
C ILE A 199 -14.58 8.78 18.08
N VAL A 200 -14.18 9.87 17.41
CA VAL A 200 -14.63 11.23 17.77
C VAL A 200 -16.15 11.35 17.60
N LEU A 201 -16.71 10.83 16.51
CA LEU A 201 -18.15 10.85 16.26
C LEU A 201 -18.96 9.99 17.24
N ALA A 202 -18.36 8.96 17.82
CA ALA A 202 -19.00 8.17 18.86
C ALA A 202 -19.15 8.94 20.19
N GLY A 203 -18.43 10.05 20.37
CA GLY A 203 -18.62 10.95 21.50
C GLY A 203 -18.42 10.30 22.87
N GLY A 204 -17.47 9.36 22.97
CA GLY A 204 -17.19 8.59 24.18
C GLY A 204 -18.09 7.37 24.41
N GLN A 205 -19.03 7.09 23.49
CA GLN A 205 -19.73 5.81 23.45
C GLN A 205 -18.87 4.74 22.76
N PRO A 206 -19.10 3.44 23.04
CA PRO A 206 -18.50 2.36 22.28
C PRO A 206 -18.81 2.47 20.79
N LEU A 207 -17.87 2.03 19.95
CA LEU A 207 -18.09 1.93 18.52
C LEU A 207 -19.24 0.95 18.23
N ASP A 208 -19.98 1.25 17.16
CA ASP A 208 -21.15 0.48 16.76
C ASP A 208 -21.26 0.37 15.22
N GLU A 209 -22.41 -0.09 14.73
CA GLU A 209 -22.71 -0.17 13.29
C GLU A 209 -22.63 1.16 12.54
N ARG A 210 -22.78 2.29 13.24
CA ARG A 210 -22.64 3.62 12.64
C ARG A 210 -21.17 3.88 12.38
N SER A 211 -20.28 3.48 13.28
CA SER A 211 -18.82 3.58 13.12
C SER A 211 -18.33 2.84 11.88
N VAL A 212 -18.83 1.61 11.62
CA VAL A 212 -18.52 0.85 10.38
C VAL A 212 -18.93 1.64 9.13
N ARG A 213 -20.14 2.21 9.14
CA ARG A 213 -20.64 3.06 8.05
C ARG A 213 -19.77 4.30 7.83
N GLN A 214 -19.24 4.90 8.90
CA GLN A 214 -18.32 6.05 8.80
C GLN A 214 -16.99 5.66 8.14
N VAL A 215 -16.39 4.54 8.55
CA VAL A 215 -15.14 4.04 7.94
C VAL A 215 -15.35 3.76 6.44
N LEU A 216 -16.45 3.11 6.08
CA LEU A 216 -16.80 2.86 4.68
C LEU A 216 -17.03 4.15 3.88
N ASN A 217 -17.62 5.17 4.50
CA ASN A 217 -17.81 6.48 3.86
C ASN A 217 -16.48 7.23 3.65
N GLU A 218 -15.56 7.16 4.60
CA GLU A 218 -14.22 7.73 4.44
C GLU A 218 -13.48 7.01 3.30
N LYS A 219 -13.55 5.67 3.25
CA LYS A 219 -12.99 4.87 2.16
C LYS A 219 -13.57 5.25 0.80
N ARG A 220 -14.88 5.50 0.73
CA ARG A 220 -15.53 6.01 -0.48
C ARG A 220 -14.96 7.36 -0.91
N HIS A 221 -14.74 8.27 0.03
CA HIS A 221 -14.19 9.59 -0.26
C HIS A 221 -12.79 9.50 -0.86
N ILE A 222 -11.90 8.75 -0.20
CA ILE A 222 -10.51 8.53 -0.63
C ILE A 222 -10.47 7.90 -2.03
N ILE A 223 -11.29 6.89 -2.27
CA ILE A 223 -11.35 6.24 -3.60
C ILE A 223 -11.81 7.24 -4.66
N ARG A 224 -12.77 8.12 -4.36
CA ARG A 224 -13.22 9.17 -5.31
C ARG A 224 -12.13 10.21 -5.58
N GLU A 225 -11.34 10.58 -4.57
CA GLU A 225 -10.21 11.53 -4.74
C GLU A 225 -9.10 10.97 -5.65
N SER A 226 -8.95 9.64 -5.74
CA SER A 226 -8.00 9.03 -6.70
C SER A 226 -8.34 9.27 -8.18
N GLY A 227 -9.52 9.84 -8.47
CA GLY A 227 -9.93 10.32 -9.80
C GLY A 227 -10.27 9.23 -10.83
N ALA A 228 -9.74 8.02 -10.68
CA ALA A 228 -9.94 6.90 -11.61
C ALA A 228 -11.08 5.97 -11.20
N LEU A 229 -11.50 5.99 -9.93
CA LEU A 229 -12.46 5.07 -9.36
C LEU A 229 -13.59 5.82 -8.65
N GLU A 230 -14.82 5.53 -9.05
CA GLU A 230 -16.03 6.00 -8.37
C GLU A 230 -16.70 4.84 -7.63
N LEU A 231 -16.91 5.01 -6.34
CA LEU A 231 -17.62 4.02 -5.52
C LEU A 231 -19.13 4.31 -5.59
N TYR A 232 -19.89 3.41 -6.20
CA TYR A 232 -21.34 3.58 -6.34
C TYR A 232 -22.04 3.06 -5.08
N PRO A 233 -22.79 3.93 -4.36
CA PRO A 233 -23.57 3.48 -3.23
C PRO A 233 -24.68 2.53 -3.69
N TYR A 234 -25.06 1.62 -2.80
CA TYR A 234 -26.20 0.72 -2.96
C TYR A 234 -27.45 1.53 -3.30
N THR A 235 -27.84 1.52 -4.58
CA THR A 235 -28.93 2.34 -5.12
C THR A 235 -29.70 1.53 -6.17
N GLY A 236 -30.39 0.49 -5.73
CA GLY A 236 -31.34 -0.20 -6.60
C GLY A 236 -31.68 -1.60 -6.12
N SER A 237 -32.96 -1.94 -6.19
CA SER A 237 -33.43 -3.32 -6.11
C SER A 237 -33.53 -3.90 -7.52
N MET A 238 -33.37 -5.22 -7.67
CA MET A 238 -33.54 -5.94 -8.94
C MET A 238 -34.93 -5.71 -9.59
N SER A 239 -35.91 -5.27 -8.79
CA SER A 239 -37.24 -4.84 -9.23
C SER A 239 -37.23 -3.56 -10.09
N ASN A 240 -36.21 -2.71 -9.97
CA ASN A 240 -36.11 -1.45 -10.72
C ASN A 240 -35.62 -1.65 -12.17
N VAL A 241 -35.32 -2.89 -12.58
CA VAL A 241 -34.89 -3.23 -13.95
C VAL A 241 -35.99 -4.04 -14.63
N GLY A 242 -36.64 -3.45 -15.63
CA GLY A 242 -37.64 -4.13 -16.46
C GLY A 242 -37.00 -5.17 -17.39
N GLY A 243 -37.64 -6.34 -17.53
CA GLY A 243 -37.15 -7.42 -18.39
C GLY A 243 -35.92 -8.15 -17.85
N LEU A 244 -35.07 -8.64 -18.77
CA LEU A 244 -33.79 -9.33 -18.50
C LEU A 244 -33.91 -10.59 -17.62
N GLY A 245 -35.00 -11.36 -17.76
CA GLY A 245 -35.26 -12.56 -16.95
C GLY A 245 -34.10 -13.58 -16.96
N ALA A 246 -33.51 -13.83 -18.13
CA ALA A 246 -32.36 -14.73 -18.25
C ALA A 246 -31.13 -14.24 -17.46
N LEU A 247 -30.86 -12.93 -17.47
CA LEU A 247 -29.78 -12.34 -16.69
C LEU A 247 -30.08 -12.43 -15.19
N LYS A 248 -31.31 -12.13 -14.76
CA LYS A 248 -31.74 -12.25 -13.35
C LYS A 248 -31.51 -13.67 -12.82
N GLN A 249 -32.02 -14.65 -13.54
CA GLN A 249 -31.84 -16.06 -13.20
C GLN A 249 -30.37 -16.49 -13.18
N TRP A 250 -29.57 -15.99 -14.12
CA TRP A 250 -28.13 -16.24 -14.14
C TRP A 250 -27.44 -15.63 -12.91
N LEU A 251 -27.77 -14.37 -12.55
CA LEU A 251 -27.19 -13.68 -11.39
C LEU A 251 -27.56 -14.36 -10.07
N ASP A 252 -28.79 -14.85 -9.92
CA ASP A 252 -29.24 -15.60 -8.74
C ASP A 252 -28.39 -16.86 -8.55
N GLN A 253 -28.23 -17.65 -9.62
CA GLN A 253 -27.42 -18.88 -9.57
C GLN A 253 -25.94 -18.62 -9.29
N ARG A 254 -25.38 -17.50 -9.78
CA ARG A 254 -23.96 -17.19 -9.57
C ARG A 254 -23.66 -16.61 -8.21
N GLN A 255 -24.66 -16.07 -7.51
CA GLN A 255 -24.47 -15.55 -6.16
C GLN A 255 -23.97 -16.63 -5.20
N GLU A 256 -24.46 -17.85 -5.33
CA GLU A 256 -24.04 -19.01 -4.52
C GLU A 256 -22.55 -19.34 -4.68
N ALA A 257 -21.95 -19.06 -5.85
CA ALA A 257 -20.54 -19.30 -6.10
C ALA A 257 -19.59 -18.41 -5.26
N PHE A 258 -20.13 -17.41 -4.56
CA PHE A 258 -19.37 -16.55 -3.64
C PHE A 258 -19.44 -17.01 -2.18
N SER A 259 -20.21 -18.05 -1.86
CA SER A 259 -20.40 -18.54 -0.49
C SER A 259 -19.17 -19.29 0.05
N GLN A 260 -19.12 -19.47 1.37
CA GLN A 260 -18.05 -20.23 2.00
C GLN A 260 -18.14 -21.72 1.65
N GLU A 261 -19.36 -22.26 1.60
CA GLU A 261 -19.65 -23.64 1.20
C GLU A 261 -19.17 -23.92 -0.23
N ALA A 262 -19.34 -22.96 -1.15
CA ALA A 262 -18.81 -23.07 -2.52
C ALA A 262 -17.27 -23.12 -2.54
N ARG A 263 -16.60 -22.33 -1.69
CA ARG A 263 -15.13 -22.38 -1.57
C ARG A 263 -14.65 -23.71 -1.00
N GLU A 264 -15.32 -24.21 0.03
CA GLU A 264 -15.01 -25.52 0.64
C GLU A 264 -15.25 -26.68 -0.33
N TYR A 265 -16.25 -26.56 -1.19
CA TYR A 265 -16.52 -27.49 -2.28
C TYR A 265 -15.49 -27.40 -3.43
N GLY A 266 -14.63 -26.37 -3.46
CA GLY A 266 -13.64 -26.16 -4.52
C GLY A 266 -14.18 -25.48 -5.77
N LEU A 267 -15.35 -24.83 -5.70
CA LEU A 267 -15.84 -23.97 -6.79
C LEU A 267 -15.01 -22.70 -6.88
N SER A 268 -14.51 -22.39 -8.07
CA SER A 268 -13.82 -21.13 -8.34
C SER A 268 -14.82 -19.97 -8.43
N THR A 269 -14.49 -18.83 -7.82
CA THR A 269 -15.28 -17.62 -7.94
C THR A 269 -15.32 -17.10 -9.40
N PRO A 270 -16.45 -16.57 -9.88
CA PRO A 270 -16.54 -15.99 -11.22
C PRO A 270 -15.52 -14.87 -11.42
N LYS A 271 -14.74 -14.93 -12.50
CA LYS A 271 -13.66 -13.96 -12.78
C LYS A 271 -14.17 -12.61 -13.32
N GLY A 272 -15.36 -12.58 -13.91
CA GLY A 272 -15.95 -11.35 -14.46
C GLY A 272 -17.11 -11.62 -15.41
N VAL A 273 -17.84 -10.56 -15.75
CA VAL A 273 -18.95 -10.58 -16.70
C VAL A 273 -18.81 -9.43 -17.67
N ALA A 274 -18.89 -9.71 -18.97
CA ALA A 274 -18.93 -8.70 -20.02
C ALA A 274 -20.38 -8.48 -20.48
N LEU A 275 -20.93 -7.29 -20.23
CA LEU A 275 -22.24 -6.90 -20.75
C LEU A 275 -22.07 -6.20 -22.10
N ILE A 276 -22.49 -6.86 -23.17
CA ILE A 276 -22.37 -6.36 -24.56
C ILE A 276 -23.76 -6.03 -25.10
N GLY A 277 -23.90 -4.91 -25.79
CA GLY A 277 -25.16 -4.53 -26.42
C GLY A 277 -25.19 -3.07 -26.87
N ILE A 278 -26.25 -2.70 -27.58
CA ILE A 278 -26.48 -1.37 -28.16
C ILE A 278 -26.40 -0.28 -27.07
N PRO A 279 -25.85 0.93 -27.34
CA PRO A 279 -25.89 2.04 -26.39
C PRO A 279 -27.33 2.31 -25.87
N GLY A 280 -27.46 2.69 -24.60
CA GLY A 280 -28.77 2.98 -24.00
C GLY A 280 -29.58 1.77 -23.50
N THR A 281 -29.14 0.52 -23.70
CA THR A 281 -29.87 -0.69 -23.23
C THR A 281 -29.70 -1.01 -21.73
N GLY A 282 -29.29 -0.05 -20.90
CA GLY A 282 -29.23 -0.25 -19.45
C GLY A 282 -28.08 -1.11 -18.94
N LYS A 283 -27.02 -1.37 -19.71
CA LYS A 283 -25.83 -2.14 -19.26
C LYS A 283 -25.24 -1.63 -17.94
N SER A 284 -25.02 -0.31 -17.83
CA SER A 284 -24.49 0.30 -16.62
C SER A 284 -25.48 0.24 -15.45
N LEU A 285 -26.79 0.30 -15.74
CA LEU A 285 -27.83 0.10 -14.73
C LEU A 285 -27.82 -1.34 -14.23
N CYS A 286 -27.67 -2.32 -15.11
CA CYS A 286 -27.55 -3.74 -14.75
C CYS A 286 -26.36 -3.99 -13.82
N ALA A 287 -25.20 -3.39 -14.09
CA ALA A 287 -24.04 -3.50 -13.20
C ALA A 287 -24.32 -2.95 -11.78
N LYS A 288 -24.97 -1.78 -11.69
CA LYS A 288 -25.37 -1.16 -10.41
C LYS A 288 -26.34 -2.04 -9.62
N VAL A 289 -27.36 -2.54 -10.29
CA VAL A 289 -28.38 -3.37 -9.66
C VAL A 289 -27.84 -4.75 -9.28
N THR A 290 -26.93 -5.32 -10.08
CA THR A 290 -26.24 -6.58 -9.75
C THR A 290 -25.45 -6.45 -8.46
N ALA A 291 -24.64 -5.40 -8.33
CA ALA A 291 -23.88 -5.16 -7.11
C ALA A 291 -24.80 -4.99 -5.88
N GLY A 292 -25.93 -4.32 -6.06
CA GLY A 292 -26.98 -4.28 -5.04
C GLY A 292 -27.51 -5.67 -4.70
N HIS A 293 -27.96 -6.42 -5.69
CA HIS A 293 -28.53 -7.76 -5.53
C HIS A 293 -27.59 -8.73 -4.79
N TRP A 294 -26.29 -8.67 -5.07
CA TRP A 294 -25.28 -9.49 -4.40
C TRP A 294 -24.76 -8.93 -3.07
N GLY A 295 -25.20 -7.73 -2.66
CA GLY A 295 -24.68 -7.07 -1.46
C GLY A 295 -23.21 -6.64 -1.58
N MET A 296 -22.70 -6.51 -2.79
CA MET A 296 -21.30 -6.18 -3.08
C MET A 296 -21.11 -4.69 -3.35
N THR A 297 -19.93 -4.19 -3.00
CA THR A 297 -19.56 -2.81 -3.33
C THR A 297 -19.22 -2.68 -4.82
N LEU A 298 -19.89 -1.78 -5.55
CA LEU A 298 -19.56 -1.50 -6.95
C LEU A 298 -18.50 -0.39 -7.05
N LEU A 299 -17.38 -0.72 -7.68
CA LEU A 299 -16.39 0.24 -8.15
C LEU A 299 -16.61 0.46 -9.64
N ARG A 300 -16.88 1.70 -10.04
CA ARG A 300 -16.87 2.11 -11.45
C ARG A 300 -15.50 2.70 -11.74
N MET A 301 -14.86 2.16 -12.76
CA MET A 301 -13.63 2.71 -13.30
C MET A 301 -13.95 3.69 -14.42
N ASP A 302 -13.46 4.92 -14.33
CA ASP A 302 -13.54 5.87 -15.44
C ASP A 302 -12.33 5.69 -16.35
N VAL A 303 -12.58 5.05 -17.49
CA VAL A 303 -11.57 4.79 -18.51
C VAL A 303 -10.97 6.09 -19.07
N GLY A 304 -11.78 7.14 -19.22
CA GLY A 304 -11.32 8.45 -19.69
C GLY A 304 -10.40 9.15 -18.69
N ALA A 305 -10.69 9.04 -17.39
CA ALA A 305 -9.82 9.56 -16.33
C ALA A 305 -8.47 8.82 -16.29
N ILE A 306 -8.47 7.49 -16.47
CA ILE A 306 -7.23 6.69 -16.55
C ILE A 306 -6.35 7.13 -17.72
N PHE A 307 -6.94 7.29 -18.91
CA PHE A 307 -6.19 7.72 -20.10
C PHE A 307 -5.73 9.18 -20.02
N SER A 308 -6.48 10.05 -19.34
CA SER A 308 -6.07 11.45 -19.12
C SER A 308 -4.90 11.55 -18.13
N GLY A 309 -4.84 10.68 -17.12
CA GLY A 309 -3.69 10.58 -16.21
C GLY A 309 -2.42 10.07 -16.92
N LEU A 310 -2.56 9.12 -17.85
CA LEU A 310 -1.45 8.60 -18.68
C LEU A 310 -0.94 9.61 -19.72
N LEU A 311 -1.80 10.49 -20.25
CA LEU A 311 -1.40 11.53 -21.21
C LEU A 311 -0.78 12.77 -20.53
N GLY A 312 -0.96 12.92 -19.21
CA GLY A 312 -0.29 13.95 -18.40
C GLY A 312 1.09 13.55 -17.86
N SER A 313 1.50 12.29 -18.07
CA SER A 313 2.80 11.73 -17.67
C SER A 313 3.71 11.48 -18.87
N SER A 314 3.84 12.47 -19.77
CA SER A 314 4.81 12.49 -20.88
C SER A 314 5.80 13.63 -20.69
#